data_AF-A0A530QQ23-F1
#
_entry.id   AF-A0A530QQ23-F1
#
_cell.length_a   1.000
_cell.length_b   1.000
_cell.length_c   1.000
_cell.angle_alpha   90.00
_cell.angle_beta   90.00
_cell.angle_gamma   90.00
#
_symmetry.space_group_name_H-M   'P 1'
#
loop_
_entity.id
_entity.type
_entity.pdbx_description
1 polymer ?
#
loop_
_entity_poly.entity_id
_entity_poly.type
_entity_poly.pdbx_seq_one_letter_code
_entity_poly.pdbx_strand_id
1 'polypeptide(L)'
;MPTPPPNQIVLVTPAHPYRMSKAYQPVSVTGALKPGMEKSQLFILDGASVIQSGYALRKAEVVDIDVVPDTITQPANSPWHFLNKKKN
;
A
#
# COMPACT_ATOMS: atom_id res chain seq x y z
N MET A 1 6.58 14.00 -14.92
CA MET A 1 7.23 13.73 -13.62
C MET A 1 8.14 12.52 -13.78
N PRO A 2 9.34 12.49 -13.19
CA PRO A 2 10.17 11.28 -13.23
C PRO A 2 9.51 10.15 -12.44
N THR A 3 9.67 8.91 -12.92
CA THR A 3 9.22 7.72 -12.18
C THR A 3 9.97 7.63 -10.85
N PRO A 4 9.29 7.40 -9.72
CA PRO A 4 9.94 7.21 -8.43
C PRO A 4 10.97 6.05 -8.46
N PRO A 5 11.99 6.08 -7.60
CA PRO A 5 12.91 4.95 -7.45
C PRO A 5 12.18 3.68 -6.95
N PRO A 6 12.71 2.47 -7.22
CA PRO A 6 11.99 1.22 -6.94
C PRO A 6 11.60 1.00 -5.48
N ASN A 7 12.40 1.51 -4.53
CA ASN A 7 12.11 1.43 -3.09
C ASN A 7 10.91 2.30 -2.65
N GLN A 8 10.33 3.08 -3.57
CA GLN A 8 9.12 3.86 -3.37
C GLN A 8 7.91 3.31 -4.14
N ILE A 9 8.06 2.17 -4.83
CA ILE A 9 7.00 1.56 -5.64
C ILE A 9 6.69 0.16 -5.11
N VAL A 10 5.41 -0.10 -4.91
CA VAL A 10 4.91 -1.38 -4.40
C VAL A 10 3.91 -1.97 -5.40
N LEU A 11 4.15 -3.21 -5.84
CA LEU A 11 3.16 -3.95 -6.62
C LEU A 11 2.10 -4.52 -5.70
N VAL A 12 0.85 -4.11 -5.89
CA VAL A 12 -0.28 -4.57 -5.07
C VAL A 12 -1.19 -5.46 -5.88
N THR A 13 -1.41 -6.69 -5.39
CA THR A 13 -2.47 -7.58 -5.88
C THR A 13 -3.54 -7.72 -4.78
N PRO A 14 -4.72 -7.11 -4.95
CA PRO A 14 -5.76 -7.15 -3.93
C PRO A 14 -6.39 -8.54 -3.81
N ALA A 15 -6.91 -8.87 -2.63
CA ALA A 15 -7.64 -10.13 -2.39
C ALA A 15 -9.02 -10.14 -3.05
N HIS A 16 -9.65 -8.97 -3.17
CA HIS A 16 -10.95 -8.76 -3.79
C HIS A 16 -10.87 -7.57 -4.75
N PRO A 17 -11.64 -7.53 -5.85
CA PRO A 17 -11.67 -6.38 -6.73
C PRO A 17 -12.01 -5.08 -5.97
N TYR A 18 -11.23 -4.03 -6.21
CA TYR A 18 -11.48 -2.71 -5.66
C TYR A 18 -11.97 -1.77 -6.76
N ARG A 19 -13.12 -1.12 -6.53
CA ARG A 19 -13.71 -0.18 -7.50
C ARG A 19 -13.39 1.25 -7.07
N MET A 20 -12.68 1.99 -7.91
CA MET A 20 -12.42 3.41 -7.68
C MET A 20 -13.68 4.25 -7.95
N SER A 21 -13.91 5.26 -7.11
CA SER A 21 -15.02 6.23 -7.27
C SER A 21 -14.64 7.43 -8.15
N LYS A 22 -13.34 7.71 -8.27
CA LYS A 22 -12.76 8.82 -9.02
C LYS A 22 -11.60 8.31 -9.87
N ALA A 23 -11.17 9.08 -10.87
CA ALA A 23 -9.98 8.77 -11.67
C ALA A 23 -8.72 8.65 -10.81
N TYR A 24 -8.65 9.42 -9.72
CA TYR A 24 -7.58 9.38 -8.73
C TYR A 24 -8.20 9.38 -7.33
N GLN A 25 -7.88 8.36 -6.54
CA GLN A 25 -8.38 8.20 -5.17
C GLN A 25 -7.27 7.57 -4.30
N PRO A 26 -6.93 8.16 -3.15
CA PRO A 26 -6.06 7.51 -2.18
C PRO A 26 -6.76 6.31 -1.54
N VAL A 27 -6.00 5.27 -1.23
CA VAL A 27 -6.52 4.03 -0.62
C VAL A 27 -5.58 3.57 0.48
N SER A 28 -6.12 2.86 1.45
CA SER A 28 -5.32 2.09 2.40
C SER A 28 -5.11 0.67 1.88
N VAL A 29 -3.87 0.19 1.94
CA VAL A 29 -3.49 -1.17 1.52
C VAL A 29 -2.87 -1.90 2.69
N THR A 30 -3.50 -2.99 3.11
CA THR A 30 -3.06 -3.81 4.25
C THR A 30 -2.70 -5.22 3.79
N GLY A 31 -1.56 -5.73 4.27
CA GLY A 31 -1.12 -7.10 4.01
C GLY A 31 0.37 -7.31 4.31
N ALA A 32 0.89 -8.47 3.95
CA ALA A 32 2.30 -8.79 4.16
C ALA A 32 3.17 -8.17 3.06
N LEU A 33 3.98 -7.18 3.43
CA LEU A 33 4.98 -6.57 2.55
C LEU A 33 6.15 -7.54 2.34
N LYS A 34 6.45 -7.85 1.08
CA LYS A 34 7.61 -8.68 0.71
C LYS A 34 8.58 -7.88 -0.14
N PRO A 35 9.88 -7.87 0.17
CA PRO A 35 10.89 -7.33 -0.72
C PRO A 35 11.00 -8.22 -1.97
N GLY A 36 11.17 -7.60 -3.13
CA GLY A 36 11.30 -8.30 -4.40
C GLY A 36 11.30 -7.34 -5.57
N MET A 37 12.26 -7.51 -6.48
CA MET A 37 12.36 -6.68 -7.68
C MET A 37 11.42 -7.22 -8.74
N GLU A 38 10.30 -6.54 -8.94
CA GLU A 38 9.32 -6.89 -9.98
C GLU A 38 9.27 -5.78 -11.04
N LYS A 39 9.28 -6.16 -12.32
CA LYS A 39 9.21 -5.27 -13.47
C LYS A 39 7.84 -5.41 -14.12
N SER A 40 7.12 -4.30 -14.29
CA SER A 40 5.76 -4.29 -14.82
C SER A 40 5.56 -3.17 -15.83
N GLN A 41 4.66 -3.38 -16.78
CA GLN A 41 4.22 -2.33 -17.69
C GLN A 41 3.01 -1.61 -17.08
N LEU A 42 3.17 -0.31 -16.82
CA LEU A 42 2.13 0.57 -16.33
C LEU A 42 1.49 1.29 -17.51
N PHE A 43 0.17 1.22 -17.60
CA PHE A 43 -0.62 1.95 -18.59
C PHE A 43 -1.36 3.09 -17.88
N ILE A 44 -1.09 4.32 -18.29
CA ILE A 44 -1.80 5.53 -17.86
C ILE A 44 -2.38 6.19 -19.12
N LEU A 45 -3.28 7.16 -18.95
CA LEU A 45 -3.90 7.92 -20.05
C LEU A 45 -2.89 8.50 -21.06
N ASP A 46 -1.68 8.84 -20.62
CA ASP A 46 -0.62 9.44 -21.44
C ASP A 46 0.35 8.42 -22.07
N GLY A 47 0.14 7.12 -21.86
CA GLY A 47 0.87 6.06 -22.56
C GLY A 47 1.27 4.88 -21.67
N ALA A 48 2.28 4.15 -22.15
CA ALA A 48 2.83 3.00 -21.44
C ALA A 48 4.22 3.34 -20.89
N SER A 49 4.48 2.98 -19.64
CA SER A 49 5.78 3.11 -18.98
C SER A 49 6.19 1.79 -18.34
N VAL A 50 7.49 1.52 -18.31
CA VAL A 50 8.04 0.36 -17.62
C VAL A 50 8.46 0.80 -16.22
N ILE A 51 7.81 0.23 -15.21
CA ILE A 51 8.08 0.53 -13.80
C ILE A 51 8.74 -0.67 -13.12
N GLN A 52 9.52 -0.37 -12.09
CA GLN A 52 10.20 -1.36 -11.27
C GLN A 52 9.80 -1.13 -9.82
N SER A 53 9.17 -2.13 -9.20
CA SER A 53 8.80 -2.12 -7.79
C SER A 53 9.84 -2.90 -6.98
N GLY A 54 10.27 -2.36 -5.84
CA GLY A 54 11.15 -3.03 -4.90
C GLY A 54 10.41 -3.91 -3.88
N TYR A 55 9.09 -3.79 -3.83
CA TYR A 55 8.23 -4.53 -2.91
C TYR A 55 6.95 -5.01 -3.58
N ALA A 56 6.35 -6.05 -3.00
CA ALA A 56 5.04 -6.56 -3.39
C ALA A 56 4.16 -6.86 -2.17
N LEU A 57 2.86 -6.59 -2.30
CA LEU A 57 1.80 -7.14 -1.45
C LEU A 57 0.88 -8.01 -2.30
N ARG A 58 0.66 -9.25 -1.85
CA ARG A 58 -0.25 -10.20 -2.50
C ARG A 58 -1.40 -10.51 -1.56
N LYS A 59 -2.60 -10.71 -2.11
CA LYS A 59 -3.86 -10.89 -1.35
C LYS A 59 -4.08 -9.74 -0.35
N ALA A 60 -3.83 -8.50 -0.78
CA ALA A 60 -3.95 -7.33 0.07
C ALA A 60 -5.41 -6.93 0.28
N GLU A 61 -5.73 -6.45 1.47
CA GLU A 61 -6.97 -5.72 1.73
C GLU A 61 -6.79 -4.28 1.25
N VAL A 62 -7.72 -3.81 0.42
CA VAL A 62 -7.72 -2.46 -0.13
C VAL A 62 -9.05 -1.80 0.21
N VAL A 63 -8.98 -0.69 0.93
CA VAL A 63 -10.16 0.07 1.40
C VAL A 63 -9.95 1.56 1.14
N ASP A 64 -11.05 2.32 1.20
CA ASP A 64 -10.96 3.78 1.22
C ASP A 64 -10.09 4.24 2.40
N ILE A 65 -9.33 5.32 2.22
CA ILE A 65 -8.53 5.88 3.31
C ILE A 65 -9.43 6.40 4.44
N ASP A 66 -10.61 6.94 4.11
CA ASP A 66 -11.50 7.58 5.08
C ASP A 66 -12.18 6.59 6.05
N VAL A 67 -12.16 5.28 5.73
CA VAL A 67 -12.72 4.24 6.60
C VAL A 67 -11.70 3.63 7.55
N VAL A 68 -10.43 3.98 7.41
CA VAL A 68 -9.36 3.47 8.29
C VAL A 68 -9.20 4.42 9.48
N PRO A 69 -9.30 3.92 10.73
CA PRO A 69 -9.06 4.76 11.90
C PRO A 69 -7.64 5.32 11.90
N ASP A 70 -7.47 6.60 12.25
CA ASP A 70 -6.16 7.25 12.37
C ASP A 70 -5.22 6.58 13.39
N THR A 71 -5.77 5.78 14.30
CA THR A 71 -5.03 5.09 15.36
C THR A 71 -5.17 3.59 15.23
N ILE A 72 -4.03 2.91 15.12
CA ILE A 72 -3.95 1.45 15.22
C ILE A 72 -4.12 1.08 16.70
N THR A 73 -5.28 0.53 17.09
CA THR A 73 -5.41 -0.14 18.38
C THR A 73 -4.59 -1.42 18.36
N GLN A 74 -3.47 -1.45 19.09
CA GLN A 74 -2.69 -2.68 19.25
C GLN A 74 -3.56 -3.78 19.87
N PRO A 75 -3.44 -5.03 19.40
CA PRO A 75 -4.07 -6.16 20.10
C PRO A 75 -3.52 -6.25 21.52
N ALA A 76 -4.37 -6.62 22.49
CA ALA A 76 -4.04 -6.63 23.92
C ALA A 76 -2.76 -7.42 24.26
N ASN A 77 -2.42 -8.43 23.43
CA ASN A 77 -1.25 -9.29 23.59
C ASN A 77 -0.08 -8.93 22.64
N SER A 78 0.02 -7.67 22.21
CA SER A 78 1.11 -7.22 21.35
C SER A 78 2.45 -7.18 22.12
N PRO A 79 3.54 -7.76 21.59
CA PRO A 79 4.89 -7.59 22.17
C PRO A 79 5.39 -6.14 22.09
N TRP A 80 4.67 -5.25 21.39
CA TRP A 80 5.01 -3.84 21.17
C TRP A 80 4.19 -2.88 22.05
N HIS A 81 3.64 -3.34 23.18
CA HIS A 81 2.81 -2.54 24.10
C HIS A 81 3.49 -1.24 24.58
N PHE A 82 4.82 -1.16 24.53
CA PHE A 82 5.58 0.04 24.89
C PHE A 82 5.36 1.22 23.92
N LEU A 83 4.91 0.99 22.67
CA LEU A 83 4.62 2.06 21.71
C LEU A 83 3.39 2.90 22.11
N ASN A 84 2.52 2.39 22.99
CA ASN A 84 1.35 3.12 23.48
C ASN A 84 1.68 4.16 24.56
N LYS A 85 2.93 4.25 25.02
CA LYS A 85 3.34 5.28 25.98
C LYS A 85 3.46 6.62 25.25
N LYS A 86 2.46 7.50 25.40
CA LYS A 86 2.60 8.92 25.06
C LYS A 86 3.79 9.48 25.83
N LYS A 87 4.75 10.12 25.13
CA LYS A 87 5.71 11.01 25.76
C LYS A 87 4.91 12.19 26.33
N ASN A 88 4.97 12.35 27.65
CA ASN A 88 4.54 13.58 28.33
C ASN A 88 5.45 14.74 27.91
#